data_AF-A0A090RXB7-F1
#
_entry.id   AF-A0A090RXB7-F1
#
_cell.length_a   1.000
_cell.length_b   1.000
_cell.length_c   1.000
_cell.angle_alpha   90.00
_cell.angle_beta   90.00
_cell.angle_gamma   90.00
#
_symmetry.space_group_name_H-M   'P 1'
#
loop_
_entity.id
_entity.type
_entity.pdbx_description
1 polymer ?
#
loop_
_entity_poly.entity_id
_entity_poly.type
_entity_poly.pdbx_seq_one_letter_code
_entity_poly.pdbx_strand_id
1 'polypeptide(L)' 'MNRKKKINQILKAKAKKANAKKQKSNKPRYISKAERAKMEAEEALSPELVADAQPTNDEQNEKGATE' A
#
# COMPACT_ATOMS: atom_id res chain seq x y z
N MET A 1 7.08 -7.29 -33.73
CA MET A 1 7.21 -6.64 -32.40
C MET A 1 8.65 -6.20 -32.21
N ASN A 2 8.94 -4.90 -32.21
CA ASN A 2 10.31 -4.43 -32.00
C ASN A 2 10.86 -4.92 -30.64
N ARG A 3 12.14 -5.27 -30.60
CA ARG A 3 12.85 -5.75 -29.39
C ARG A 3 12.59 -4.86 -28.18
N LYS A 4 12.61 -3.53 -28.37
CA LYS A 4 12.24 -2.52 -27.35
C LYS A 4 10.83 -2.74 -26.77
N LYS A 5 9.83 -2.97 -27.63
CA LYS A 5 8.44 -3.25 -27.19
C LYS A 5 8.37 -4.56 -26.39
N LYS A 6 9.13 -5.60 -26.79
CA LYS A 6 9.16 -6.90 -26.11
C LYS A 6 9.74 -6.83 -24.71
N ILE A 7 10.88 -6.15 -24.56
CA ILE A 7 11.52 -5.94 -23.26
C ILE A 7 10.57 -5.18 -22.33
N ASN A 8 9.94 -4.10 -22.81
CA ASN A 8 9.02 -3.30 -22.00
C ASN A 8 7.79 -4.10 -21.54
N GLN A 9 7.24 -4.95 -22.40
CA GLN A 9 6.12 -5.83 -22.01
C GLN A 9 6.54 -6.83 -20.93
N ILE A 10 7.70 -7.46 -21.06
CA ILE A 10 8.23 -8.41 -20.07
C ILE A 10 8.46 -7.71 -18.73
N LEU A 11 9.09 -6.53 -18.71
CA LEU A 11 9.35 -5.78 -17.50
C LEU A 11 8.05 -5.39 -16.79
N LYS A 12 7.06 -4.87 -17.52
CA LYS A 12 5.74 -4.55 -16.98
C LYS A 12 5.04 -5.78 -16.40
N ALA A 13 5.12 -6.92 -17.08
CA ALA A 13 4.52 -8.16 -16.60
C ALA A 13 5.18 -8.65 -15.29
N LYS A 14 6.52 -8.56 -15.19
CA LYS A 14 7.26 -8.91 -13.97
C LYS A 14 6.92 -7.97 -12.81
N ALA A 15 6.87 -6.66 -13.05
CA ALA A 15 6.49 -5.66 -12.06
C ALA A 15 5.06 -5.91 -11.53
N LYS A 16 4.10 -6.16 -12.42
CA LYS A 16 2.72 -6.51 -12.03
C LYS A 16 2.66 -7.76 -11.17
N LYS A 17 3.40 -8.82 -11.52
CA LYS A 17 3.47 -10.06 -10.71
C LYS A 17 4.09 -9.81 -9.33
N ALA A 18 5.14 -8.99 -9.25
CA ALA A 18 5.76 -8.63 -7.98
C ALA A 18 4.81 -7.82 -7.09
N ASN A 19 4.11 -6.84 -7.67
CA ASN A 19 3.13 -6.02 -6.95
C ASN A 19 1.96 -6.87 -6.47
N ALA A 20 1.39 -7.74 -7.31
CA ALA A 20 0.30 -8.63 -6.92
C ALA A 20 0.65 -9.53 -5.73
N LYS A 21 1.92 -9.98 -5.62
CA LYS A 21 2.40 -10.75 -4.45
C LYS A 21 2.52 -9.92 -3.17
N LYS A 22 2.79 -8.61 -3.29
CA LYS A 22 2.91 -7.70 -2.15
C LYS A 22 1.57 -7.13 -1.68
N GLN A 23 0.53 -7.16 -2.51
CA GLN A 23 -0.78 -6.64 -2.13
C GLN A 23 -1.42 -7.55 -1.08
N LYS A 24 -1.53 -7.06 0.16
CA LYS A 24 -2.47 -7.59 1.15
C LYS A 24 -3.89 -7.17 0.76
N SER A 25 -4.88 -8.03 0.95
CA SER A 25 -6.28 -7.67 0.71
C SER A 25 -6.64 -6.46 1.58
N ASN A 26 -7.26 -5.43 1.00
CA ASN A 26 -7.69 -4.23 1.74
C ASN A 26 -8.86 -4.48 2.72
N LYS A 27 -9.21 -5.75 2.94
CA LYS A 27 -10.27 -6.18 3.84
C LYS A 27 -9.61 -6.60 5.15
N PRO A 28 -10.12 -6.15 6.31
CA PRO A 28 -9.65 -6.70 7.58
C PRO A 28 -9.93 -8.20 7.57
N ARG A 29 -8.95 -8.98 8.03
CA ARG A 29 -9.13 -10.42 8.20
C ARG A 29 -10.26 -10.62 9.20
N TYR A 30 -11.26 -11.44 8.86
CA TYR A 30 -12.29 -11.80 9.83
C TYR A 30 -11.63 -12.60 10.95
N ILE A 31 -11.75 -12.08 12.16
CA ILE A 31 -11.33 -12.70 13.41
C ILE A 31 -12.60 -13.03 14.20
N SER A 32 -12.56 -14.14 14.94
CA SER A 32 -13.72 -14.55 15.74
C SER A 32 -14.06 -13.50 16.82
N LYS A 33 -15.30 -13.48 17.32
CA LYS A 33 -15.73 -12.53 18.37
C LYS A 33 -14.83 -12.60 19.61
N ALA A 34 -14.34 -13.79 19.96
CA ALA A 34 -13.45 -14.00 21.10
C ALA A 34 -12.05 -13.41 20.85
N GLU A 35 -11.49 -13.55 19.64
CA GLU A 35 -10.20 -12.98 19.29
C GLU A 35 -10.26 -11.45 19.18
N ARG A 36 -11.39 -10.92 18.69
CA ARG A 36 -11.59 -9.47 18.63
C ARG A 36 -11.60 -8.83 20.03
N ALA A 37 -12.29 -9.44 20.98
CA ALA A 37 -12.31 -8.96 22.36
C ALA A 37 -10.93 -9.04 23.04
N LYS A 38 -10.12 -10.07 22.71
CA LYS A 38 -8.74 -10.19 23.20
C LYS A 38 -7.84 -9.10 22.62
N MET A 39 -7.93 -8.83 21.31
CA MET A 39 -7.15 -7.77 20.67
C MET A 39 -7.57 -6.38 21.15
N GLU A 40 -8.86 -6.12 21.36
CA GLU A 40 -9.33 -4.84 21.93
C GLU A 40 -8.85 -4.64 23.38
N ALA A 41 -8.79 -5.71 24.19
CA ALA A 41 -8.24 -5.66 25.54
C ALA A 41 -6.70 -5.47 25.56
N GLU A 42 -5.98 -6.08 24.63
CA GLU A 42 -4.53 -5.91 24.45
C GLU A 42 -4.19 -4.51 23.89
N GLU A 43 -4.97 -4.00 22.93
CA GLU A 43 -4.85 -2.64 22.40
C GLU A 43 -5.17 -1.58 23.47
N ALA A 44 -6.15 -1.82 24.34
CA ALA A 44 -6.46 -0.92 25.46
C ALA A 44 -5.36 -0.91 26.55
N LEU A 45 -4.53 -1.96 26.63
CA LEU A 45 -3.42 -2.06 27.58
C LEU A 45 -2.08 -1.53 27.03
N SER A 46 -1.99 -1.26 25.72
CA SER A 46 -0.77 -0.79 25.04
C SER A 46 -0.94 0.67 24.58
N PRO A 47 -0.50 1.66 25.36
CA PRO A 47 -0.70 3.06 25.03
C PRO A 47 0.41 3.61 24.13
N GLU A 48 0.68 3.01 22.95
CA GLU A 48 1.41 3.70 21.87
C GLU A 48 1.09 3.10 20.50
N LEU A 49 1.20 3.94 19.46
CA LEU A 49 0.99 3.71 18.02
C LEU A 49 -0.36 4.18 17.41
N VAL A 50 -0.74 5.42 17.73
CA VAL A 50 -1.54 6.27 16.83
C VAL A 50 -0.61 7.29 16.17
N ALA A 51 0.15 6.89 15.14
CA ALA A 51 0.84 7.83 14.23
C ALA A 51 1.34 7.11 12.97
N ASP A 52 0.47 6.90 11.98
CA ASP A 52 0.78 7.09 10.55
C ASP A 52 -0.45 6.75 9.69
N ALA A 53 -1.38 7.71 9.63
CA ALA A 53 -2.44 7.72 8.64
C ALA A 53 -2.75 9.18 8.26
N GLN A 54 -1.92 9.76 7.39
CA GLN A 54 -2.27 10.97 6.63
C GLN A 54 -2.64 10.56 5.20
N PRO A 55 -3.91 10.72 4.75
CA PRO A 55 -4.25 10.63 3.34
C PRO A 55 -3.83 11.90 2.59
N THR A 56 -3.47 11.68 1.32
CA THR A 56 -2.82 12.56 0.35
C THR A 56 -3.64 13.76 -0.13
N ASN A 57 -2.98 14.90 -0.39
CA ASN A 57 -3.44 15.88 -1.38
C ASN A 57 -2.28 16.31 -2.29
N ASP A 58 -2.45 16.02 -3.59
CA ASP A 58 -1.73 16.60 -4.71
C ASP A 58 -1.90 18.12 -4.71
N GLU A 59 -0.83 18.88 -4.44
CA GLU A 59 -0.74 20.28 -4.86
C GLU A 59 0.68 20.62 -5.33
N GLN A 60 0.75 20.96 -6.62
CA GLN A 60 1.65 21.97 -7.19
C GLN A 60 3.13 21.57 -7.37
N ASN A 61 3.40 20.74 -8.38
CA ASN A 61 4.63 20.89 -9.16
C ASN A 61 4.30 21.43 -10.57
N GLU A 62 3.79 22.65 -10.61
CA GLU A 62 3.92 23.53 -11.77
C GLU A 62 4.63 24.80 -11.32
N LYS A 63 5.96 24.75 -11.18
CA LYS A 63 6.84 25.89 -11.51
C LYS A 63 8.15 25.32 -12.04
N GLY A 64 8.07 24.92 -13.31
CA GLY A 64 9.24 24.73 -14.15
C GLY A 64 10.08 26.00 -14.17
N ALA A 65 11.39 25.76 -14.14
CA ALA A 65 12.46 26.72 -14.35
C ALA A 65 12.18 27.66 -15.53
N THR A 66 12.17 28.95 -15.24
CA THR A 66 12.49 30.01 -16.19
C THR A 66 13.57 30.88 -15.56
N GLU A 67 14.83 30.57 -15.87
CA GLU A 67 15.91 31.51 -16.21
C GLU A 67 17.02 30.74 -16.92
#